data_AF-A0A438CFZ4-F1
#
_entry.id   AF-A0A438CFZ4-F1
#
_cell.length_a   1.000
_cell.length_b   1.000
_cell.length_c   1.000
_cell.angle_alpha   90.00
_cell.angle_beta   90.00
_cell.angle_gamma   90.00
#
_symmetry.space_group_name_H-M   'P 1'
#
loop_
_entity.id
_entity.type
_entity.pdbx_description
1 polymer ?
#
loop_
_entity_poly.entity_id
_entity_poly.type
_entity_poly.pdbx_seq_one_letter_code
_entity_poly.pdbx_strand_id
1 'polypeptide(L)'
;MYDQGGRKFWIHNTGPLGCLPQKLSLVPKKPGDLDPYGCLSAYNDVARLFNEGLRHLCQEMRSQLKDSTIVYVDIFAIKYDLIANSTKHGFSSPLMACCGYGGPPYNYNIRVTCGQPGHQVCKEGSQFVSWDGIHFTEAANTIVASKILSMDYSTPRIPFDFFCNR
;
A
#
# COMPACT_ATOMS: atom_id res chain seq x y z
N MET A 1 -4.80 -17.08 -16.93
CA MET A 1 -4.43 -17.84 -15.71
C MET A 1 -5.44 -18.96 -15.43
N TYR A 2 -6.74 -18.66 -15.28
CA TYR A 2 -7.77 -19.68 -15.05
C TYR A 2 -7.84 -20.74 -16.17
N ASP A 3 -7.87 -20.32 -17.44
CA ASP A 3 -7.88 -21.22 -18.61
C ASP A 3 -6.59 -22.04 -18.74
N GLN A 4 -5.54 -21.67 -18.00
CA GLN A 4 -4.25 -22.36 -17.95
C GLN A 4 -4.12 -23.22 -16.67
N GLY A 5 -5.24 -23.53 -16.01
CA GLY A 5 -5.28 -24.40 -14.83
C GLY A 5 -5.14 -23.70 -13.47
N GLY A 6 -4.98 -22.38 -13.43
CA GLY A 6 -4.97 -21.64 -12.16
C GLY A 6 -6.33 -21.74 -11.44
N ARG A 7 -6.32 -22.12 -10.16
CA ARG A 7 -7.55 -22.26 -9.35
C ARG A 7 -7.55 -21.47 -8.06
N LYS A 8 -6.40 -21.01 -7.56
CA LYS A 8 -6.31 -20.26 -6.31
C LYS A 8 -5.78 -18.86 -6.60
N PHE A 9 -6.60 -17.84 -6.35
CA PHE A 9 -6.29 -16.45 -6.63
C PHE A 9 -6.36 -15.63 -5.35
N TRP A 10 -5.26 -14.96 -5.02
CA TRP A 10 -5.18 -14.03 -3.91
C TRP A 10 -4.95 -12.62 -4.46
N ILE A 11 -6.02 -11.84 -4.51
CA ILE A 11 -6.09 -10.59 -5.28
C ILE A 11 -6.05 -9.43 -4.29
N HIS A 12 -4.95 -8.68 -4.32
CA HIS A 12 -4.80 -7.47 -3.51
C HIS A 12 -5.38 -6.28 -4.27
N ASN A 13 -6.06 -5.39 -3.54
CA ASN A 13 -6.46 -4.10 -4.07
C ASN A 13 -5.28 -3.13 -4.15
N THR A 14 -5.48 -1.89 -4.61
CA THR A 14 -4.39 -0.88 -4.62
C THR A 14 -4.27 -0.15 -3.29
N GLY A 15 -3.07 0.33 -2.96
CA GLY A 15 -2.79 1.08 -1.73
C GLY A 15 -3.26 2.55 -1.77
N PRO A 16 -3.08 3.30 -0.67
CA PRO A 16 -3.45 4.71 -0.59
C PRO A 16 -2.48 5.61 -1.37
N LEU A 17 -2.76 5.78 -2.67
CA LEU A 17 -1.90 6.51 -3.60
C LEU A 17 -1.65 7.97 -3.19
N GLY A 18 -2.61 8.60 -2.50
CA GLY A 18 -2.50 9.97 -2.02
C GLY A 18 -1.49 10.15 -0.90
N CYS A 19 -1.07 9.06 -0.26
CA CYS A 19 -0.10 9.08 0.83
C CYS A 19 1.35 8.85 0.37
N LEU A 20 1.59 8.64 -0.93
CA LEU A 20 2.94 8.41 -1.44
C LEU A 20 3.77 9.70 -1.35
N PRO A 21 4.97 9.69 -0.74
CA PRO A 21 5.83 10.88 -0.69
C PRO A 21 6.14 11.45 -2.08
N GLN A 22 6.21 10.59 -3.10
CA GLN A 22 6.28 11.02 -4.50
C GLN A 22 5.11 11.93 -4.89
N LYS A 23 3.86 11.47 -4.69
CA LYS A 23 2.67 12.25 -5.08
C LYS A 23 2.58 13.52 -4.26
N LEU A 24 2.89 13.43 -2.98
CA LEU A 24 2.94 14.57 -2.08
C LEU A 24 4.00 15.60 -2.49
N SER A 25 5.11 15.19 -3.11
CA SER A 25 6.13 16.14 -3.57
C SER A 25 5.84 16.75 -4.93
N LEU A 26 5.11 16.04 -5.80
CA LEU A 26 4.90 16.44 -7.20
C LEU A 26 3.58 17.16 -7.46
N VAL A 27 2.56 16.92 -6.64
CA VAL A 27 1.22 17.48 -6.84
C VAL A 27 1.10 18.81 -6.09
N PRO A 28 0.85 19.94 -6.81
CA PRO A 28 0.54 21.22 -6.18
C PRO A 28 -0.69 21.10 -5.30
N LYS A 29 -0.61 21.63 -4.07
CA LYS A 29 -1.68 21.51 -3.07
C LYS A 29 -2.43 22.81 -2.94
N LYS A 30 -3.75 22.71 -2.80
CA LYS A 30 -4.65 23.78 -2.39
C LYS A 30 -5.16 23.53 -0.96
N PRO A 31 -5.62 24.57 -0.25
CA PRO A 31 -6.33 24.38 1.02
C PRO A 31 -7.48 23.38 0.85
N GLY A 32 -7.50 22.34 1.69
CA GLY A 32 -8.52 21.29 1.64
C GLY A 32 -8.17 20.03 0.83
N ASP A 33 -7.03 20.00 0.12
CA ASP A 33 -6.64 18.83 -0.68
C ASP A 33 -6.16 17.64 0.16
N LEU A 34 -5.70 17.91 1.39
CA LEU A 34 -5.16 16.91 2.29
C LEU A 34 -6.20 16.44 3.30
N ASP A 35 -6.27 15.14 3.52
CA ASP A 35 -7.01 14.55 4.63
C ASP A 35 -6.31 14.84 5.99
N PRO A 36 -6.93 14.50 7.14
CA PRO A 36 -6.34 14.76 8.45
C PRO A 36 -4.99 14.09 8.71
N TYR A 37 -4.59 13.12 7.88
CA TYR A 37 -3.31 12.41 7.99
C TYR A 37 -2.28 12.92 6.99
N GLY A 38 -2.61 13.96 6.20
CA GLY A 38 -1.70 14.61 5.28
C GLY A 38 -1.63 13.96 3.90
N CYS A 39 -2.55 13.05 3.56
CA CYS A 39 -2.60 12.41 2.24
C CYS A 39 -3.53 13.18 1.29
N LEU A 40 -3.24 13.14 -0.01
CA LEU A 40 -4.10 13.75 -1.04
C LEU A 40 -5.43 12.99 -1.16
N SER A 41 -6.53 13.62 -0.74
CA SER A 41 -7.87 13.02 -0.70
C SER A 41 -8.30 12.50 -2.08
N ALA A 42 -8.18 13.33 -3.12
CA ALA A 42 -8.59 12.97 -4.48
C ALA A 42 -7.87 11.72 -5.04
N TYR A 43 -6.59 11.52 -4.69
CA TYR A 43 -5.84 10.34 -5.12
C TYR A 43 -6.28 9.08 -4.36
N ASN A 44 -6.57 9.23 -3.07
CA ASN A 44 -7.12 8.14 -2.27
C ASN A 44 -8.56 7.80 -2.71
N ASP A 45 -9.34 8.76 -3.18
CA ASP A 45 -10.69 8.54 -3.69
C ASP A 45 -10.69 7.76 -5.02
N VAL A 46 -9.77 8.08 -5.93
CA VAL A 46 -9.57 7.29 -7.15
C VAL A 46 -9.13 5.86 -6.83
N ALA A 47 -8.21 5.69 -5.87
CA ALA A 47 -7.82 4.37 -5.39
C ALA A 47 -9.00 3.58 -4.80
N ARG A 48 -9.85 4.23 -3.99
CA ARG A 48 -11.08 3.64 -3.44
C ARG A 48 -12.06 3.22 -4.52
N LEU A 49 -12.29 4.07 -5.53
CA LEU A 49 -13.17 3.77 -6.66
C LEU A 49 -12.69 2.54 -7.44
N PHE A 50 -11.39 2.46 -7.74
CA PHE A 50 -10.80 1.29 -8.38
C PHE A 50 -10.98 0.03 -7.52
N ASN A 51 -10.73 0.13 -6.21
CA ASN A 51 -10.83 -0.98 -5.27
C ASN A 51 -12.27 -1.49 -5.12
N GLU A 52 -13.27 -0.61 -5.18
CA GLU A 52 -14.68 -0.99 -5.19
C GLU A 52 -15.02 -1.81 -6.43
N GLY A 53 -14.62 -1.36 -7.63
CA GLY A 53 -14.80 -2.11 -8.87
C GLY A 53 -14.11 -3.47 -8.83
N LEU A 54 -12.86 -3.53 -8.34
CA LEU A 54 -12.11 -4.78 -8.19
C LEU A 54 -12.80 -5.75 -7.22
N ARG A 55 -13.35 -5.25 -6.11
CA ARG A 55 -14.10 -6.05 -5.15
C ARG A 55 -15.35 -6.68 -5.80
N HIS A 56 -16.10 -5.90 -6.58
CA HIS A 56 -17.26 -6.41 -7.32
C HIS A 56 -16.87 -7.46 -8.35
N LEU A 57 -15.81 -7.22 -9.12
CA LEU A 57 -15.29 -8.20 -10.08
C LEU A 57 -14.86 -9.50 -9.37
N CYS A 58 -14.23 -9.42 -8.20
CA CYS A 58 -13.89 -10.61 -7.40
C CYS A 58 -15.14 -11.37 -6.93
N GLN A 59 -16.25 -10.69 -6.63
CA GLN A 59 -17.51 -11.34 -6.29
C GLN A 59 -18.12 -12.05 -7.50
N GLU A 60 -18.16 -11.40 -8.66
CA GLU A 60 -18.66 -12.00 -9.90
C GLU A 60 -17.83 -13.23 -10.29
N MET A 61 -16.50 -13.11 -10.30
CA MET A 61 -15.62 -14.21 -10.69
C MET A 61 -15.80 -15.45 -9.80
N ARG A 62 -16.17 -15.32 -8.52
CA ARG A 62 -16.46 -16.50 -7.67
C ARG A 62 -17.64 -17.33 -8.17
N SER A 63 -18.61 -16.69 -8.82
CA SER A 63 -19.76 -17.38 -9.42
C SER A 63 -19.45 -17.95 -10.81
N GLN A 64 -18.56 -17.30 -11.56
CA GLN A 64 -18.28 -17.64 -12.96
C GLN A 64 -17.15 -18.67 -13.11
N LEU A 65 -16.12 -18.58 -12.28
CA LEU A 65 -14.92 -19.41 -12.36
C LEU A 65 -15.09 -20.65 -11.48
N LYS A 66 -15.68 -21.70 -12.06
CA LYS A 66 -15.91 -22.99 -11.40
C LYS A 66 -14.62 -23.59 -10.84
N ASP A 67 -14.75 -24.27 -9.71
CA ASP A 67 -13.64 -24.93 -9.00
C ASP A 67 -12.48 -23.99 -8.62
N SER A 68 -12.71 -22.67 -8.61
CA SER A 68 -11.72 -21.68 -8.22
C SER A 68 -12.01 -21.05 -6.86
N THR A 69 -10.95 -20.68 -6.15
CA THR A 69 -10.98 -19.87 -4.94
C THR A 69 -10.42 -18.50 -5.26
N ILE A 70 -11.21 -17.46 -4.98
CA ILE A 70 -10.82 -16.07 -5.21
C ILE A 70 -10.95 -15.30 -3.90
N VAL A 71 -9.82 -14.88 -3.35
CA VAL A 71 -9.77 -14.08 -2.13
C VAL A 71 -9.39 -12.66 -2.51
N TYR A 72 -10.25 -11.71 -2.16
CA TYR A 72 -9.97 -10.28 -2.26
C TYR A 72 -9.34 -9.82 -0.94
N VAL A 73 -8.26 -9.03 -1.02
CA VAL A 73 -7.54 -8.49 0.14
C VAL A 73 -7.52 -6.96 0.10
N ASP A 74 -8.00 -6.35 1.16
CA ASP A 74 -8.02 -4.90 1.31
C ASP A 74 -6.69 -4.36 1.86
N ILE A 75 -5.65 -4.34 1.02
CA ILE A 75 -4.35 -3.78 1.40
C ILE A 75 -4.38 -2.25 1.50
N PHE A 76 -5.36 -1.57 0.89
CA PHE A 76 -5.60 -0.14 1.08
C PHE A 76 -5.81 0.17 2.55
N ALA A 77 -6.77 -0.53 3.19
CA ALA A 77 -7.12 -0.30 4.58
C ALA A 77 -5.91 -0.53 5.50
N ILE A 78 -5.15 -1.61 5.27
CA ILE A 78 -3.95 -1.94 6.04
C ILE A 78 -2.89 -0.84 5.93
N LYS A 79 -2.57 -0.42 4.70
CA LYS A 79 -1.51 0.59 4.47
C LYS A 79 -1.94 1.97 4.95
N TYR A 80 -3.20 2.33 4.76
CA TYR A 80 -3.72 3.61 5.23
C TYR A 80 -3.74 3.67 6.76
N ASP A 81 -4.14 2.60 7.44
CA ASP A 81 -4.05 2.50 8.91
C ASP A 81 -2.62 2.64 9.41
N LEU A 82 -1.65 1.97 8.75
CA LEU A 82 -0.23 2.09 9.09
C LEU A 82 0.27 3.55 9.03
N ILE A 83 -0.22 4.34 8.07
CA ILE A 83 0.14 5.76 7.92
C ILE A 83 -0.61 6.62 8.94
N ALA A 84 -1.92 6.43 9.07
CA ALA A 84 -2.79 7.20 9.95
C ALA A 84 -2.46 6.99 11.45
N ASN A 85 -2.03 5.77 11.80
CA ASN A 85 -1.68 5.35 13.16
C ASN A 85 -0.19 5.03 13.33
N SER A 86 0.68 5.68 12.53
CA SER A 86 2.09 5.33 12.41
C SER A 86 2.86 5.24 13.73
N THR A 87 2.55 6.12 14.68
CA THR A 87 3.19 6.15 16.01
C THR A 87 2.90 4.90 16.82
N LYS A 88 1.70 4.30 16.71
CA LYS A 88 1.35 3.02 17.34
C LYS A 88 2.19 1.86 16.78
N HIS A 89 2.70 2.03 15.57
CA HIS A 89 3.52 1.05 14.87
C HIS A 89 5.02 1.37 14.95
N GLY A 90 5.43 2.40 15.69
CA GLY A 90 6.82 2.79 15.88
C GLY A 90 7.41 3.70 14.79
N PHE A 91 6.60 4.22 13.87
CA PHE A 91 7.06 5.13 12.81
C PHE A 91 6.79 6.60 13.16
N SER A 92 7.83 7.43 13.07
CA SER A 92 7.75 8.85 13.41
C SER A 92 7.44 9.76 12.22
N SER A 93 7.79 9.34 11.00
CA SER A 93 7.61 10.15 9.77
C SER A 93 6.93 9.33 8.67
N PRO A 94 5.61 9.09 8.75
CA PRO A 94 4.92 8.16 7.85
C PRO A 94 4.85 8.60 6.39
N LEU A 95 5.00 9.91 6.13
CA LEU A 95 4.94 10.50 4.79
C LEU A 95 6.31 10.93 4.24
N MET A 96 7.40 10.61 4.93
CA MET A 96 8.76 10.92 4.48
C MET A 96 9.43 9.64 3.95
N ALA A 97 10.20 9.76 2.86
CA ALA A 97 11.01 8.67 2.34
C ALA A 97 12.33 8.55 3.10
N CYS A 98 12.77 7.31 3.38
CA CYS A 98 14.10 7.07 3.95
C CYS A 98 15.21 7.42 2.95
N CYS A 99 15.09 6.96 1.70
CA CYS A 99 16.05 7.15 0.63
C CYS A 99 15.49 8.11 -0.42
N GLY A 100 16.17 9.22 -0.66
CA GLY A 100 15.70 10.23 -1.61
C GLY A 100 16.51 11.53 -1.51
N TYR A 101 15.91 12.64 -1.88
CA TYR A 101 16.59 13.94 -1.89
C TYR A 101 15.60 15.07 -1.65
N GLY A 102 16.10 16.18 -1.09
CA GLY A 102 15.32 17.39 -0.81
C GLY A 102 14.92 17.57 0.65
N GLY A 103 15.10 16.55 1.51
CA GLY A 103 14.83 16.66 2.94
C GLY A 103 13.33 16.75 3.29
N PRO A 104 12.99 17.12 4.53
CA PRO A 104 11.60 17.22 4.98
C PRO A 104 10.76 18.18 4.12
N PRO A 105 9.44 17.95 3.99
CA PRO A 105 8.66 16.95 4.73
C PRO A 105 8.61 15.55 4.08
N TYR A 106 9.01 15.40 2.82
CA TYR A 106 8.76 14.16 2.05
C TYR A 106 10.03 13.43 1.61
N ASN A 107 11.17 14.12 1.58
CA ASN A 107 12.47 13.61 1.09
C ASN A 107 12.39 12.96 -0.29
N TYR A 108 11.66 13.58 -1.22
CA TYR A 108 11.51 13.08 -2.58
C TYR A 108 11.74 14.18 -3.61
N ASN A 109 12.59 13.90 -4.59
CA ASN A 109 12.80 14.75 -5.75
C ASN A 109 12.89 13.88 -7.01
N ILE A 110 12.06 14.16 -8.02
CA ILE A 110 12.03 13.39 -9.26
C ILE A 110 13.36 13.41 -10.05
N ARG A 111 14.19 14.43 -9.86
CA ARG A 111 15.50 14.55 -10.52
C ARG A 111 16.61 13.78 -9.80
N VAL A 112 16.41 13.46 -8.52
CA VAL A 112 17.39 12.77 -7.67
C VAL A 112 16.64 11.75 -6.80
N THR A 113 16.17 10.68 -7.43
CA THR A 113 15.50 9.57 -6.74
C THR A 113 16.51 8.72 -5.99
N CYS A 114 16.02 7.81 -5.13
CA CYS A 114 16.89 6.82 -4.48
C CYS A 114 17.78 6.09 -5.50
N GLY A 115 19.07 5.93 -5.16
CA GLY A 115 20.07 5.32 -6.04
C GLY A 115 20.71 6.25 -7.08
N GLN A 116 20.19 7.46 -7.30
CA GLN A 116 20.80 8.45 -8.20
C GLN A 116 21.94 9.21 -7.51
N PRO A 117 22.95 9.74 -8.25
CA PRO A 117 23.99 10.57 -7.67
C PRO A 117 23.42 11.73 -6.85
N GLY A 118 23.86 11.87 -5.60
CA GLY A 118 23.39 12.91 -4.68
C GLY A 118 22.20 12.51 -3.80
N HIS A 119 21.64 11.30 -3.94
CA HIS A 119 20.64 10.81 -3.01
C HIS A 119 21.20 10.71 -1.57
N GLN A 120 20.29 10.81 -0.62
CA GLN A 120 20.53 10.65 0.80
C GLN A 120 19.72 9.46 1.30
N VAL A 121 20.27 8.75 2.29
CA VAL A 121 19.60 7.65 2.97
C VAL A 121 19.45 8.02 4.44
N CYS A 122 18.32 7.66 5.04
CA CYS A 122 18.09 7.85 6.45
C CYS A 122 19.11 7.08 7.30
N LYS A 123 19.27 7.47 8.57
CA LYS A 123 20.19 6.79 9.48
C LYS A 123 19.75 5.34 9.71
N GLU A 124 20.72 4.44 9.83
CA GLU A 124 20.47 3.05 10.19
C GLU A 124 19.61 2.94 11.45
N GLY A 125 18.68 1.99 11.46
CA GLY A 125 17.71 1.79 12.55
C GLY A 125 16.53 2.76 12.59
N SER A 126 16.49 3.78 11.72
CA SER A 126 15.35 4.70 11.67
C SER A 126 14.10 4.01 11.14
N GLN A 127 12.95 4.27 11.78
CA GLN A 127 11.66 3.68 11.41
C GLN A 127 10.92 4.60 10.43
N PHE A 128 10.99 4.27 9.14
CA PHE A 128 10.25 4.94 8.06
C PHE A 128 9.24 4.00 7.43
N VAL A 129 8.06 4.52 7.06
CA VAL A 129 7.07 3.73 6.31
C VAL A 129 7.53 3.58 4.86
N SER A 130 7.96 4.67 4.22
CA SER A 130 8.39 4.66 2.82
C SER A 130 9.90 4.53 2.68
N TRP A 131 10.33 3.65 1.77
CA TRP A 131 11.72 3.50 1.38
C TRP A 131 12.15 4.63 0.45
N ASP A 132 11.52 4.78 -0.72
CA ASP A 132 11.99 5.66 -1.80
C ASP A 132 10.96 6.70 -2.28
N GLY A 133 9.86 6.84 -1.55
CA GLY A 133 8.72 7.69 -1.90
C GLY A 133 7.61 6.98 -2.69
N ILE A 134 7.79 5.71 -3.03
CA ILE A 134 6.78 4.86 -3.68
C ILE A 134 6.62 3.53 -2.93
N HIS A 135 7.74 2.87 -2.63
CA HIS A 135 7.78 1.57 -1.98
C HIS A 135 7.87 1.70 -0.46
N PHE A 136 7.43 0.65 0.23
CA PHE A 136 7.46 0.57 1.70
C PHE A 136 8.78 -0.06 2.15
N THR A 137 9.25 0.29 3.34
CA THR A 137 10.42 -0.34 3.96
C THR A 137 10.12 -1.79 4.34
N GLU A 138 11.17 -2.57 4.66
CA GLU A 138 11.01 -3.92 5.21
C GLU A 138 10.13 -3.91 6.48
N ALA A 139 10.44 -3.02 7.44
CA ALA A 139 9.67 -2.90 8.68
C ALA A 139 8.18 -2.65 8.45
N ALA A 140 7.85 -1.75 7.50
CA ALA A 140 6.47 -1.49 7.12
C ALA A 140 5.82 -2.70 6.43
N ASN A 141 6.54 -3.38 5.53
CA ASN A 141 6.03 -4.58 4.86
C ASN A 141 5.82 -5.75 5.83
N THR A 142 6.62 -5.90 6.88
CA THR A 142 6.41 -6.91 7.93
C THR A 142 5.04 -6.71 8.61
N ILE A 143 4.67 -5.47 8.91
CA ILE A 143 3.36 -5.17 9.50
C ILE A 143 2.25 -5.43 8.48
N VAL A 144 2.41 -4.96 7.24
CA VAL A 144 1.42 -5.21 6.16
C VAL A 144 1.20 -6.72 5.99
N ALA A 145 2.27 -7.51 5.90
CA ALA A 145 2.20 -8.96 5.78
C ALA A 145 1.47 -9.60 6.96
N SER A 146 1.79 -9.21 8.20
CA SER A 146 1.10 -9.74 9.39
C SER A 146 -0.42 -9.47 9.38
N LYS A 147 -0.85 -8.28 8.91
CA LYS A 147 -2.27 -7.91 8.79
C LYS A 147 -2.97 -8.66 7.66
N ILE A 148 -2.27 -8.93 6.56
CA ILE A 148 -2.79 -9.78 5.48
C ILE A 148 -2.99 -11.22 6.00
N LEU A 149 -2.01 -11.75 6.73
CA LEU A 149 -2.03 -13.12 7.28
C LEU A 149 -3.05 -13.29 8.43
N SER A 150 -3.51 -12.22 9.07
CA SER A 150 -4.60 -12.30 10.08
C SER A 150 -5.96 -12.64 9.46
N MET A 151 -6.10 -12.54 8.13
CA MET A 151 -7.32 -12.75 7.36
C MET A 151 -8.44 -11.71 7.59
N ASP A 152 -8.27 -10.77 8.51
CA ASP A 152 -9.32 -9.78 8.84
C ASP A 152 -9.68 -8.88 7.66
N TYR A 153 -8.73 -8.68 6.75
CA TYR A 153 -8.84 -7.86 5.53
C TYR A 153 -9.15 -8.69 4.29
N SER A 154 -9.40 -9.99 4.44
CA SER A 154 -9.67 -10.92 3.35
C SER A 154 -11.17 -11.23 3.24
N THR A 155 -11.68 -11.27 2.00
CA THR A 155 -13.04 -11.72 1.70
C THR A 155 -12.98 -12.77 0.59
N PRO A 156 -13.46 -14.00 0.80
CA PRO A 156 -13.79 -14.60 2.11
C PRO A 156 -12.54 -14.71 3.01
N ARG A 157 -12.76 -14.91 4.31
CA ARG A 157 -11.68 -15.12 5.28
C ARG A 157 -11.14 -16.55 5.14
N ILE A 158 -10.07 -16.69 4.36
CA ILE A 158 -9.41 -17.98 4.10
C ILE A 158 -7.99 -17.93 4.67
N PRO A 159 -7.60 -18.89 5.53
CA PRO A 159 -6.23 -19.05 6.00
C PRO A 159 -5.21 -19.19 4.88
N PHE A 160 -4.01 -18.63 5.04
CA PHE A 160 -3.00 -18.66 3.98
C PHE A 160 -2.51 -20.08 3.64
N ASP A 161 -2.47 -20.98 4.62
CA ASP A 161 -2.08 -22.39 4.43
C ASP A 161 -3.02 -23.15 3.48
N PHE A 162 -4.27 -22.68 3.29
CA PHE A 162 -5.16 -23.14 2.23
C PHE A 162 -4.48 -23.11 0.84
N PHE A 163 -3.64 -22.12 0.58
CA PHE A 163 -2.94 -21.97 -0.69
C PHE A 163 -1.71 -22.89 -0.82
N CYS A 164 -1.18 -23.38 0.30
CA CYS A 164 -0.01 -24.26 0.35
C CYS A 164 -0.37 -25.74 0.17
N ASN A 165 -1.59 -26.13 0.56
CA ASN A 165 -2.05 -27.52 0.46
C ASN A 165 -2.42 -27.86 -0.99
N ARG A 166 -1.96 -29.02 -1.49
CA ARG A 166 -2.29 -29.52 -2.83
C ARG A 166 -3.67 -30.15 -2.87
#